data_AF-A0A2N5GM79-F1
#
_entry.id   AF-A0A2N5GM79-F1
#
_cell.length_a   1.000
_cell.length_b   1.000
_cell.length_c   1.000
_cell.angle_alpha   90.00
_cell.angle_beta   90.00
_cell.angle_gamma   90.00
#
_symmetry.space_group_name_H-M   'P 1'
#
loop_
_entity.id
_entity.type
_entity.pdbx_description
1 polymer ?
#
loop_
_entity_poly.entity_id
_entity_poly.type
_entity_poly.pdbx_seq_one_letter_code
_entity_poly.pdbx_strand_id
1 'polypeptide(L)' 'MVKKDNEQSSALAGKFYEEKDYHRNDEVSIGLATTHEQVSDNYMGESVPPQGDQPPIPRTGNRGDGENTI' A
#
# COMPACT_ATOMS: atom_id res chain seq x y z
N MET A 1 -3.46 -10.83 31.09
CA MET A 1 -2.65 -10.55 29.90
C MET A 1 -3.50 -10.19 28.67
N VAL A 2 -4.57 -10.91 28.35
CA VAL A 2 -5.36 -10.78 27.10
C VAL A 2 -5.89 -9.38 26.75
N LYS A 3 -6.22 -8.53 27.73
CA LYS A 3 -6.87 -7.23 27.45
C LYS A 3 -5.97 -6.22 26.71
N LYS A 4 -4.66 -6.23 27.01
CA LYS A 4 -3.72 -5.22 26.51
C LYS A 4 -3.36 -5.44 25.04
N ASP A 5 -3.29 -6.70 24.62
CA ASP A 5 -2.95 -7.07 23.23
C ASP A 5 -4.09 -6.75 22.26
N ASN A 6 -5.34 -6.85 22.73
CA ASN A 6 -6.53 -6.50 21.95
C ASN A 6 -6.65 -4.98 21.70
N GLU A 7 -6.30 -4.17 22.70
CA GLU A 7 -6.25 -2.71 22.57
C GLU A 7 -5.20 -2.26 21.54
N GLN A 8 -4.01 -2.86 21.55
CA GLN A 8 -2.96 -2.56 20.56
C GLN A 8 -3.37 -2.99 19.15
N SER A 9 -3.97 -4.18 19.01
CA SER A 9 -4.46 -4.67 17.72
C SER A 9 -5.55 -3.78 17.14
N SER A 10 -6.46 -3.29 18.00
CA SER A 10 -7.52 -2.36 17.60
C SER A 10 -6.97 -0.99 17.18
N ALA A 11 -5.86 -0.54 17.79
CA ALA A 11 -5.20 0.71 17.40
C ALA A 11 -4.44 0.60 16.06
N LEU A 12 -4.00 -0.60 15.67
CA LEU A 12 -3.41 -0.86 14.36
C LEU A 12 -4.47 -0.98 13.26
N ALA A 13 -5.62 -1.56 13.58
CA ALA A 13 -6.74 -1.68 12.66
C ALA A 13 -7.29 -0.27 12.31
N GLY A 14 -7.16 0.12 11.04
CA GLY A 14 -7.61 1.43 10.57
C GLY A 14 -6.59 2.57 10.74
N LYS A 15 -5.34 2.25 11.09
CA LYS A 15 -4.25 3.22 11.02
C LYS A 15 -4.03 3.64 9.55
N PHE A 16 -3.90 4.95 9.33
CA PHE A 16 -3.49 5.53 8.06
C PHE A 16 -2.05 6.04 8.18
N TYR A 17 -1.40 6.25 7.03
CA TYR A 17 -0.10 6.88 6.98
C TYR A 17 -0.14 8.29 7.62
N GLU A 18 0.87 8.59 8.42
CA GLU A 18 1.16 9.92 8.94
C GLU A 18 2.64 10.24 8.72
N GLU A 19 3.01 11.52 8.56
CA GLU A 19 4.41 11.95 8.29
C GLU A 19 5.42 11.39 9.29
N LYS A 20 5.04 11.29 10.57
CA LYS A 20 5.91 10.74 11.61
C LYS A 20 6.25 9.27 11.40
N ASP A 21 5.50 8.52 10.59
CA ASP A 21 5.76 7.10 10.32
C ASP A 21 7.10 6.89 9.58
N TYR A 22 7.61 7.91 8.86
CA TYR A 22 8.97 7.90 8.30
C TYR A 22 10.09 7.76 9.34
N HIS A 23 9.82 8.17 10.58
CA HIS A 23 10.81 8.20 11.65
C HIS A 23 10.57 7.13 12.71
N ARG A 24 9.55 6.28 12.53
CA ARG A 24 9.20 5.22 13.47
C ARG A 24 9.82 3.90 13.03
N ASN A 25 10.29 3.13 14.02
CA ASN A 25 10.96 1.84 13.80
C ASN A 25 10.04 0.62 13.96
N ASP A 26 8.72 0.82 14.06
CA ASP A 26 7.77 -0.29 14.11
C ASP A 26 7.35 -0.73 12.69
N GLU A 27 7.14 -2.03 12.51
CA GLU A 27 6.91 -2.67 11.21
C GLU A 27 5.74 -2.06 10.43
N VAL A 28 4.63 -1.74 11.12
CA VAL A 28 3.46 -1.13 10.49
C VAL A 28 3.78 0.28 9.99
N SER A 29 4.51 1.08 10.77
CA SER A 29 4.92 2.42 10.35
C SER A 29 5.90 2.39 9.17
N ILE A 30 6.85 1.46 9.18
CA ILE A 30 7.78 1.23 8.07
C ILE A 30 6.99 0.88 6.79
N GLY A 31 6.06 -0.07 6.85
CA GLY A 31 5.23 -0.43 5.71
C GLY A 31 4.36 0.72 5.18
N LEU A 32 3.74 1.50 6.07
CA LEU A 32 2.96 2.68 5.69
C LEU A 32 3.84 3.74 5.01
N ALA A 33 5.02 4.03 5.54
CA ALA A 33 5.97 4.96 4.94
C ALA A 33 6.47 4.49 3.57
N THR A 34 6.86 3.22 3.45
CA THR A 34 7.32 2.62 2.19
C THR A 34 6.26 2.69 1.09
N THR A 35 4.99 2.39 1.40
CA THR A 35 3.91 2.51 0.41
C THR A 35 3.60 3.97 0.03
N HIS A 36 3.78 4.92 0.95
CA HIS A 36 3.67 6.36 0.65
C HIS A 36 4.76 6.83 -0.31
N GLU A 37 6.01 6.38 -0.12
CA GLU A 37 7.13 6.65 -1.03
C GLU A 37 6.87 6.07 -2.42
N GLN A 38 6.49 4.79 -2.52
CA GLN A 38 6.22 4.15 -3.81
C GLN A 38 5.15 4.90 -4.64
N VAL A 39 4.09 5.37 -3.98
CA VAL A 39 3.04 6.17 -4.64
C VAL A 39 3.58 7.52 -5.09
N SER A 40 4.38 8.17 -4.24
CA SER A 40 5.00 9.47 -4.52
C SER A 40 6.00 9.38 -5.67
N ASP A 41 6.85 8.36 -5.67
CA ASP A 41 7.82 8.07 -6.73
C ASP A 41 7.14 7.77 -8.05
N ASN A 42 5.99 7.08 -8.05
CA ASN A 42 5.21 6.86 -9.26
C ASN A 42 4.57 8.15 -9.79
N TYR A 43 4.24 9.11 -8.92
CA TYR A 43 3.66 10.40 -9.31
C TYR A 43 4.70 11.44 -9.71
N MET A 44 5.84 11.47 -9.01
CA MET A 44 6.91 12.47 -9.14
C MET A 44 8.09 11.98 -9.99
N GLY A 45 8.23 10.67 -10.20
CA GLY A 45 9.21 10.09 -11.10
C GLY A 45 9.06 10.72 -12.48
N GLU A 46 10.20 11.10 -13.08
CA GLU A 46 10.30 11.78 -14.38
C GLU A 46 9.20 11.31 -15.33
N SER A 47 8.52 12.28 -15.94
CA SER A 47 7.61 12.07 -17.06
C SER A 47 8.04 10.84 -17.85
N VAL A 48 7.26 9.76 -17.73
CA VAL A 48 7.46 8.51 -18.45
C VAL A 48 7.97 8.85 -19.86
N PRO A 49 9.16 8.38 -20.29
CA PRO A 49 9.56 8.52 -21.68
C PRO A 49 8.41 7.97 -22.55
N PRO A 50 8.12 8.61 -23.70
CA PRO A 50 6.89 8.38 -24.46
C PRO A 50 6.63 6.88 -24.63
N GLN A 51 5.50 6.45 -24.08
CA GLN A 51 4.87 5.13 -24.14
C GLN A 51 5.53 4.16 -25.13
N GLY A 52 6.55 3.44 -24.69
CA GLY A 52 7.17 2.35 -25.42
C GLY A 52 7.56 1.27 -24.41
N ASP A 53 6.75 0.22 -24.35
CA ASP A 53 7.03 -1.03 -23.63
C ASP A 53 7.06 -0.99 -22.09
N GLN A 54 6.22 -0.17 -21.45
CA GLN A 54 5.85 -0.46 -20.06
C GLN A 54 4.68 -1.44 -20.04
N PRO A 55 4.85 -2.68 -19.54
CA PRO A 55 3.72 -3.58 -19.36
C PRO A 55 2.72 -2.93 -18.40
N PRO A 56 1.42 -2.96 -18.70
CA PRO A 56 0.42 -2.36 -17.82
C PRO A 56 0.55 -2.99 -16.43
N ILE A 57 0.79 -2.14 -15.42
CA ILE A 57 0.70 -2.56 -14.02
C ILE A 57 -0.69 -3.16 -13.85
N PRO A 58 -0.82 -4.44 -13.43
CA PRO A 58 -2.13 -5.07 -13.32
C PRO A 58 -2.99 -4.31 -12.31
N ARG A 59 -3.94 -3.50 -12.79
CA ARG A 59 -5.04 -2.95 -11.98
C ARG A 59 -6.21 -3.95 -11.89
N THR A 60 -5.92 -5.24 -11.94
CA THR A 60 -6.87 -6.26 -11.50
C THR A 60 -6.74 -6.33 -9.98
N GLY A 61 -7.55 -5.52 -9.29
CA GLY A 61 -8.02 -5.96 -7.99
C GLY A 61 -8.74 -7.29 -8.18
N ASN A 62 -8.72 -8.16 -7.17
CA ASN A 62 -9.40 -9.46 -7.16
C ASN A 62 -10.91 -9.31 -7.44
N ARG A 63 -11.28 -9.08 -8.70
CA ARG A 63 -12.63 -9.24 -9.20
C ARG A 63 -12.68 -10.71 -9.59
N GLY A 64 -13.32 -11.51 -8.73
CA GLY A 64 -13.65 -12.88 -9.06
C GLY A 64 -14.75 -12.85 -10.12
N ASP A 65 -14.38 -12.77 -11.38
CA ASP A 65 -15.25 -13.12 -12.49
C ASP A 65 -14.88 -14.52 -12.96
N GLY A 66 -15.59 -15.49 -12.37
CA GLY A 66 -15.61 -16.86 -12.84
C GLY A 66 -16.02 -16.91 -14.30
N GLU A 67 -15.29 -17.71 -15.06
CA GLU A 67 -15.60 -18.07 -16.43
C GLU A 67 -17.04 -18.59 -16.52
N ASN A 68 -17.82 -18.01 -17.44
CA ASN A 68 -18.94 -18.73 -18.05
C ASN A 68 -18.98 -18.39 -19.54
N THR A 69 -18.25 -19.20 -20.30
CA THR A 69 -18.33 -19.28 -21.75
C THR A 69 -19.67 -19.90 -22.16
N ILE A 70 -20.38 -19.26 -23.10
CA ILE A 70 -21.34 -19.92 -24.00
C ILE A 70 -20.89 -19.67 -25.43
#